data_AF-A0A853IYJ2-F1
#
_entry.id   AF-A0A853IYJ2-F1
#
_cell.length_a   1.000
_cell.length_b   1.000
_cell.length_c   1.000
_cell.angle_alpha   90.00
_cell.angle_beta   90.00
_cell.angle_gamma   90.00
#
_symmetry.space_group_name_H-M   'P 1'
#
loop_
_entity.id
_entity.type
_entity.pdbx_description
1 polymer ?
#
loop_
_entity_poly.entity_id
_entity_poly.type
_entity_poly.pdbx_seq_one_letter_code
_entity_poly.pdbx_strand_id
1 'polypeptide(L)'
;MSDAVIFGFKDGFASIAKVAKQEKQSIRFTYVAELLDKHRQRLAAQQRLQAQLPDFRRKLRSGDDSHCGLVIERKGNIALVETIIGQKWLKISQLHQPGARSCTFFNNVLQD
;
A
#
# COMPACT_ATOMS: atom_id res chain seq x y z
N MET A 1 31.77 30.28 64.34
CA MET A 1 30.89 31.13 63.51
C MET A 1 30.93 30.53 62.12
N SER A 2 29.84 29.87 61.76
CA SER A 2 29.68 29.12 60.51
C SER A 2 28.91 30.01 59.55
N ASP A 3 29.43 30.25 58.36
CA ASP A 3 28.61 30.73 57.25
C ASP A 3 29.05 30.04 55.96
N ALA A 4 28.11 29.25 55.43
CA ALA A 4 28.25 28.49 54.20
C ALA A 4 27.90 29.40 53.01
N VAL A 5 28.85 29.56 52.10
CA VAL A 5 28.60 30.21 50.80
C VAL A 5 27.95 29.19 49.87
N ILE A 6 26.64 29.29 49.65
CA ILE A 6 25.93 28.54 48.62
C ILE A 6 26.03 29.33 47.30
N PHE A 7 26.90 28.88 46.40
CA PHE A 7 26.99 29.40 45.03
C PHE A 7 25.77 28.94 44.21
N GLY A 8 25.08 29.91 43.61
CA GLY A 8 23.86 29.73 42.83
C GLY A 8 24.07 28.89 41.57
N PHE A 9 23.46 27.70 41.55
CA PHE A 9 23.41 26.76 40.42
C PHE A 9 22.07 26.89 39.69
N LYS A 10 21.70 28.08 39.19
CA LYS A 10 20.37 28.30 38.57
C LYS A 10 20.38 28.53 37.05
N ASP A 11 21.53 28.85 36.44
CA ASP A 11 21.52 29.31 35.03
C ASP A 11 21.90 28.24 33.99
N GLY A 12 22.37 27.05 34.40
CA GLY A 12 22.80 25.99 33.47
C GLY A 12 21.67 25.14 32.87
N PHE A 13 20.54 25.00 33.55
CA PHE A 13 19.47 24.07 33.15
C PHE A 13 18.52 24.63 32.07
N ALA A 14 18.41 25.96 31.94
CA ALA A 14 17.51 26.59 30.98
C ALA A 14 17.99 26.45 29.52
N SER A 15 19.29 26.25 29.31
CA SER A 15 19.89 26.12 27.97
C SER A 15 19.73 24.69 27.41
N ILE A 16 19.92 23.67 28.26
CA ILE A 16 19.84 22.25 27.85
C ILE A 16 18.41 21.86 27.43
N ALA A 17 17.38 22.39 28.11
CA ALA A 17 15.99 22.13 27.77
C ALA A 17 15.55 22.70 26.40
N LYS A 18 16.21 23.76 25.93
CA LYS A 18 15.95 24.36 24.60
C LYS A 18 16.58 23.53 23.48
N VAL A 19 17.80 23.04 23.69
CA VAL A 19 18.52 22.18 22.72
C VAL A 19 17.79 20.84 22.52
N ALA A 20 17.35 20.18 23.59
CA ALA A 20 16.59 18.92 23.51
C ALA A 20 15.20 19.08 22.85
N LYS A 21 14.59 20.27 22.91
CA LYS A 21 13.35 20.59 22.20
C LYS A 21 13.58 20.78 20.70
N GLN A 22 14.69 21.39 20.31
CA GLN A 22 15.07 21.60 18.91
C GLN A 22 15.40 20.28 18.20
N GLU A 23 16.14 19.36 18.84
CA GLU A 23 16.45 18.05 18.26
C GLU A 23 15.21 17.16 18.08
N LYS A 24 14.28 17.16 19.05
CA LYS A 24 13.02 16.39 18.90
C LYS A 24 12.13 16.93 17.77
N GLN A 25 12.19 18.23 17.49
CA GLN A 25 11.47 18.83 16.37
C GLN A 25 12.08 18.48 15.02
N SER A 26 13.42 18.42 14.89
CA SER A 26 14.07 18.08 13.63
C SER A 26 13.89 16.59 13.27
N ILE A 27 14.00 15.68 14.25
CA ILE A 27 13.80 14.23 14.04
C ILE A 27 12.36 13.91 13.62
N ARG A 28 11.38 14.62 14.18
CA ARG A 28 9.97 14.44 13.80
C ARG A 28 9.70 14.96 12.38
N PHE A 29 10.41 16.00 11.95
CA PHE A 29 10.26 16.58 10.62
C PHE A 29 10.86 15.68 9.53
N THR A 30 12.03 15.07 9.77
CA THR A 30 12.67 14.15 8.82
C THR A 30 11.87 12.87 8.63
N TYR A 31 11.30 12.31 9.71
CA TYR A 31 10.47 11.09 9.61
C TYR A 31 9.19 11.31 8.80
N VAL A 32 8.54 12.49 8.96
CA VAL A 32 7.33 12.84 8.20
C VAL A 32 7.64 13.01 6.71
N ALA A 33 8.78 13.60 6.36
CA ALA A 33 9.22 13.73 4.97
C ALA A 33 9.44 12.36 4.31
N GLU A 34 10.12 11.43 4.99
CA GLU A 34 10.38 10.08 4.48
C GLU A 34 9.07 9.27 4.28
N LEU A 35 8.10 9.44 5.18
CA LEU A 35 6.77 8.82 5.07
C LEU A 35 5.98 9.36 3.87
N LEU A 36 6.04 10.66 3.63
CA LEU A 36 5.40 11.32 2.48
C LEU A 36 5.99 10.83 1.15
N ASP A 37 7.31 10.67 1.07
CA ASP A 37 7.97 10.15 -0.13
C ASP A 37 7.62 8.69 -0.40
N LYS A 38 7.58 7.84 0.65
CA LYS A 38 7.07 6.46 0.51
C LYS A 38 5.62 6.44 0.06
N HIS A 39 4.78 7.36 0.56
CA HIS A 39 3.38 7.44 0.14
C HIS A 39 3.24 7.88 -1.31
N ARG A 40 4.03 8.87 -1.76
CA ARG A 40 4.11 9.29 -3.17
C ARG A 40 4.57 8.17 -4.07
N GLN A 41 5.60 7.43 -3.68
CA GLN A 41 6.09 6.29 -4.46
C GLN A 41 5.03 5.19 -4.59
N ARG A 42 4.30 4.89 -3.50
CA ARG A 42 3.17 3.93 -3.54
C ARG A 42 2.04 4.41 -4.45
N LEU A 43 1.65 5.67 -4.35
CA LEU A 43 0.62 6.25 -5.22
C LEU A 43 1.03 6.23 -6.69
N ALA A 44 2.29 6.58 -7.00
CA ALA A 44 2.82 6.54 -8.36
C ALA A 44 2.87 5.11 -8.92
N ALA A 45 3.30 4.13 -8.12
CA ALA A 45 3.29 2.72 -8.50
C ALA A 45 1.86 2.21 -8.75
N GLN A 46 0.92 2.60 -7.88
CA GLN A 46 -0.48 2.21 -7.99
C GLN A 46 -1.15 2.84 -9.23
N GLN A 47 -0.84 4.10 -9.55
CA GLN A 47 -1.33 4.78 -10.75
C GLN A 47 -0.78 4.14 -12.03
N ARG A 48 0.50 3.73 -12.05
CA ARG A 48 1.08 3.00 -13.19
C ARG A 48 0.39 1.65 -13.41
N LEU A 49 0.13 0.90 -12.34
CA LEU A 49 -0.61 -0.35 -12.42
C LEU A 49 -2.05 -0.13 -12.92
N GLN A 50 -2.74 0.87 -12.38
CA GLN A 50 -4.10 1.20 -12.81
C GLN A 50 -4.16 1.66 -14.27
N ALA A 51 -3.14 2.33 -14.78
CA ALA A 51 -3.06 2.73 -16.18
C ALA A 51 -2.91 1.53 -17.15
N GLN A 52 -2.33 0.42 -16.70
CA GLN A 52 -2.13 -0.79 -17.51
C GLN A 52 -3.34 -1.74 -17.48
N LEU A 53 -4.19 -1.65 -16.46
CA LEU A 53 -5.39 -2.49 -16.33
C LEU A 53 -6.37 -2.37 -17.51
N PRO A 54 -6.68 -1.18 -18.06
CA PRO A 54 -7.60 -1.06 -19.20
C PRO A 54 -7.10 -1.81 -20.44
N ASP A 55 -5.82 -1.69 -20.77
CA ASP A 55 -5.21 -2.42 -21.90
C ASP A 55 -5.21 -3.91 -21.69
N PHE A 56 -4.90 -4.34 -20.47
CA PHE A 56 -4.95 -5.73 -20.10
C PHE A 56 -6.37 -6.31 -20.19
N ARG A 57 -7.38 -5.59 -19.65
CA ARG A 57 -8.80 -5.96 -19.74
C ARG A 57 -9.34 -5.98 -21.17
N ARG A 58 -8.79 -5.14 -22.06
CA ARG A 58 -9.14 -5.14 -23.49
C ARG A 58 -8.65 -6.38 -24.21
N LYS A 59 -7.53 -6.95 -23.77
CA LYS A 59 -6.94 -8.15 -24.39
C LYS A 59 -7.71 -9.42 -24.05
N LEU A 60 -8.37 -9.50 -22.89
CA LEU A 60 -9.20 -10.64 -22.49
C LEU A 60 -10.42 -10.82 -23.42
N ARG A 61 -10.39 -11.90 -24.20
CA ARG A 61 -11.44 -12.39 -25.11
C ARG A 61 -11.96 -13.75 -24.61
N SER A 62 -13.15 -14.14 -25.09
CA SER A 62 -13.62 -15.52 -24.93
C SER A 62 -12.62 -16.50 -25.54
N GLY A 63 -12.29 -17.55 -24.81
CA GLY A 63 -11.27 -18.53 -25.13
C GLY A 63 -9.87 -18.20 -24.60
N ASP A 64 -9.64 -17.04 -23.99
CA ASP A 64 -8.34 -16.72 -23.39
C ASP A 64 -8.13 -17.48 -22.08
N ASP A 65 -6.91 -18.00 -21.91
CA ASP A 65 -6.47 -18.63 -20.67
C ASP A 65 -6.14 -17.55 -19.63
N SER A 66 -6.95 -17.48 -18.58
CA SER A 66 -6.74 -16.59 -17.45
C SER A 66 -5.99 -17.31 -16.34
N HIS A 67 -5.38 -16.57 -15.43
CA HIS A 67 -4.65 -17.18 -14.30
C HIS A 67 -5.50 -18.16 -13.47
N CYS A 68 -6.81 -17.92 -13.40
CA CYS A 68 -7.75 -18.74 -12.65
C CYS A 68 -8.59 -19.71 -13.50
N GLY A 69 -8.29 -19.86 -14.81
CA GLY A 69 -8.99 -20.78 -15.71
C GLY A 69 -9.37 -20.14 -17.05
N LEU A 70 -10.29 -20.76 -17.79
CA LEU A 70 -10.62 -20.37 -19.16
C LEU A 70 -11.77 -19.35 -19.22
N VAL A 71 -11.60 -18.24 -19.93
CA VAL A 71 -12.70 -17.28 -20.14
C VAL A 71 -13.71 -17.85 -21.14
N ILE A 72 -14.94 -18.12 -20.71
CA ILE A 72 -16.03 -18.61 -21.57
C ILE A 72 -16.75 -17.43 -22.24
N GLU A 73 -17.22 -16.48 -21.43
CA GLU A 73 -18.06 -15.38 -21.89
C GLU A 73 -17.60 -14.06 -21.26
N ARG A 74 -17.74 -12.95 -21.99
CA ARG A 74 -17.46 -11.61 -21.47
C ARG A 74 -18.66 -10.68 -21.64
N LYS A 75 -19.06 -10.02 -20.54
CA LYS A 75 -20.08 -8.98 -20.53
C LYS A 75 -19.49 -7.71 -19.92
N GLY A 76 -19.01 -6.80 -20.77
CA GLY A 76 -18.44 -5.53 -20.33
C GLY A 76 -17.19 -5.70 -19.45
N ASN A 77 -17.34 -5.44 -18.15
CA ASN A 77 -16.29 -5.49 -17.12
C ASN A 77 -16.30 -6.77 -16.26
N ILE A 78 -17.19 -7.73 -16.56
CA ILE A 78 -17.21 -9.07 -15.98
C ILE A 78 -17.00 -10.13 -17.06
N ALA A 79 -16.46 -11.26 -16.65
CA ALA A 79 -16.23 -12.41 -17.49
C ALA A 79 -16.60 -13.69 -16.73
N LEU A 80 -17.24 -14.62 -17.43
CA LEU A 80 -17.51 -15.98 -16.97
C LEU A 80 -16.26 -16.81 -17.21
N VAL A 81 -15.70 -17.37 -16.16
CA VAL A 81 -14.49 -18.20 -16.20
C VAL A 81 -14.83 -19.61 -15.76
N GLU A 82 -14.38 -20.58 -16.55
CA GLU A 82 -14.38 -21.98 -16.19
C GLU A 82 -13.17 -22.29 -15.32
N THR A 83 -13.46 -22.75 -14.10
CA THR A 83 -12.45 -23.12 -13.12
C THR A 83 -12.65 -24.57 -12.71
N ILE A 84 -11.70 -25.14 -11.96
CA ILE A 84 -11.83 -26.49 -11.40
C ILE A 84 -13.05 -26.68 -10.47
N ILE A 85 -13.57 -25.58 -9.90
CA ILE A 85 -14.75 -25.58 -9.04
C ILE A 85 -16.05 -25.23 -9.80
N GLY A 86 -15.98 -25.17 -11.13
CA GLY A 86 -17.08 -24.80 -12.02
C GLY A 86 -16.99 -23.39 -12.57
N GLN A 87 -18.10 -22.90 -13.13
CA GLN A 87 -18.15 -21.61 -13.81
C GLN A 87 -18.43 -20.46 -12.84
N LYS A 88 -17.69 -19.37 -12.94
CA LYS A 88 -17.82 -18.18 -12.07
C LYS A 88 -17.77 -16.88 -12.85
N TRP A 89 -18.68 -15.97 -12.52
CA TRP A 89 -18.64 -14.59 -13.01
C TRP A 89 -17.68 -13.77 -12.15
N LEU A 90 -16.63 -13.23 -12.76
CA LEU A 90 -15.59 -12.47 -12.08
C LEU A 90 -15.40 -11.13 -12.77
N LYS A 91 -14.99 -10.11 -12.01
CA LYS A 91 -14.57 -8.85 -12.62
C LYS A 91 -13.27 -9.08 -13.36
N ILE A 92 -13.11 -8.47 -14.54
CA ILE A 92 -11.87 -8.62 -15.33
C ILE A 92 -10.65 -8.08 -14.54
N SER A 93 -10.87 -7.15 -13.60
CA SER A 93 -9.84 -6.68 -12.67
C SER A 93 -9.30 -7.73 -11.70
N GLN A 94 -10.04 -8.81 -11.48
CA GLN A 94 -9.70 -9.90 -10.56
C GLN A 94 -9.02 -11.06 -11.29
N LEU A 95 -9.25 -11.22 -12.60
CA LEU A 95 -8.75 -12.38 -13.35
C LEU A 95 -7.23 -12.50 -13.42
N HIS A 96 -6.51 -11.39 -13.32
CA HIS A 96 -5.05 -11.42 -13.30
C HIS A 96 -4.53 -10.40 -12.30
N GLN A 97 -4.12 -10.91 -11.15
CA GLN A 97 -3.20 -10.20 -10.29
C GLN A 97 -1.77 -10.61 -10.63
N PRO A 98 -0.88 -9.66 -10.96
CA PRO A 98 0.52 -9.98 -11.23
C PRO A 98 1.17 -10.55 -9.96
N GLY A 99 1.56 -11.83 -9.99
CA GLY A 99 2.27 -12.52 -8.90
C GLY A 99 1.39 -13.29 -7.91
N ALA A 100 0.12 -13.58 -8.23
CA ALA A 100 -0.81 -14.19 -7.29
C ALA A 100 -0.59 -15.69 -7.03
N ARG A 101 -0.98 -16.09 -5.81
CA ARG A 101 -1.06 -17.47 -5.31
C ARG A 101 -2.28 -18.19 -5.91
N SER A 102 -2.41 -19.49 -5.68
CA SER A 102 -3.55 -20.31 -6.13
C SER A 102 -4.90 -19.61 -5.89
N CYS A 103 -5.73 -19.52 -6.94
CA CYS A 103 -7.01 -18.82 -6.88
C CYS A 103 -7.94 -19.45 -5.83
N THR A 104 -8.34 -18.67 -4.84
CA THR A 104 -9.34 -19.08 -3.85
C THR A 104 -10.62 -18.28 -4.03
N PHE A 105 -11.76 -18.95 -3.97
CA PHE A 105 -13.07 -18.34 -4.19
C PHE A 105 -13.91 -18.45 -2.93
N PHE A 106 -14.29 -17.31 -2.35
CA PHE A 106 -15.21 -17.26 -1.21
C PHE A 106 -16.43 -16.41 -1.58
N ASN A 107 -17.63 -16.97 -1.43
CA ASN A 107 -18.89 -16.32 -1.81
C ASN A 107 -18.89 -15.75 -3.25
N ASN A 108 -18.33 -16.50 -4.21
CA ASN A 108 -18.18 -16.10 -5.62
C ASN A 108 -17.26 -14.89 -5.85
N VAL A 109 -16.44 -14.51 -4.87
CA VAL A 109 -15.43 -13.46 -5.00
C VAL A 109 -14.05 -14.11 -4.94
N LEU A 110 -13.19 -13.78 -5.92
CA LEU A 110 -11.77 -14.16 -5.89
C LEU A 110 -11.08 -13.48 -4.71
N GLN A 111 -10.36 -14.27 -3.93
CA GLN A 111 -9.56 -13.84 -2.79
C GLN A 111 -8.06 -13.85 -3.16
N ASP A 112 -7.32 -12.91 -2.60
CA ASP A 112 -5.87 -12.71 -2.82
C ASP A 112 -5.02 -13.31 -1.68
#